data_AF-A0A151GJJ7-F1
#
_entry.id   AF-A0A151GJJ7-F1
#
_cell.length_a   1.000
_cell.length_b   1.000
_cell.length_c   1.000
_cell.angle_alpha   90.00
_cell.angle_beta   90.00
_cell.angle_gamma   90.00
#
_symmetry.space_group_name_H-M   'P 1'
#
loop_
_entity.id
_entity.type
_entity.pdbx_description
1 polymer ?
#
loop_
_entity_poly.entity_id
_entity_poly.type
_entity_poly.pdbx_seq_one_letter_code
_entity_poly.pdbx_strand_id
1 'polypeptide(L)'
;MMLKGTLVIFALASAAAANFRCLTNLGSFVIREQWALDGVRLGGVTTGRSGFPHAFGGQSGGGAQLRFYGADNRCNERNPRLFEFPVNKDGRPYPKDERHDTNTPARVVYLQDGRTLCGVMTHVIEDPKTHHGSGNFRVCDRV
;
A
#
# COMPACT_ATOMS: atom_id res chain seq x y z
N MET A 1 -36.57 31.05 -35.00
CA MET A 1 -35.64 31.10 -33.86
C MET A 1 -35.13 29.70 -33.59
N MET A 2 -33.91 29.37 -34.02
CA MET A 2 -33.30 28.05 -33.78
C MET A 2 -32.38 28.15 -32.56
N LEU A 3 -32.75 27.48 -31.46
CA LEU A 3 -31.88 27.32 -30.30
C LEU A 3 -30.67 26.47 -30.71
N LYS A 4 -29.49 27.09 -30.76
CA LYS A 4 -28.21 26.39 -30.82
C LYS A 4 -27.96 25.77 -29.45
N GLY A 5 -28.22 24.47 -29.31
CA GLY A 5 -27.88 23.71 -28.12
C GLY A 5 -26.37 23.49 -28.05
N THR A 6 -25.72 24.16 -27.09
CA THR A 6 -24.29 23.94 -26.81
C THR A 6 -24.12 22.61 -26.07
N LEU A 7 -23.55 21.63 -26.76
CA LEU A 7 -23.17 20.34 -26.16
C LEU A 7 -21.95 20.56 -25.25
N VAL A 8 -22.12 20.46 -23.94
CA VAL A 8 -21.01 20.50 -22.96
C VAL A 8 -20.48 19.07 -22.80
N ILE A 9 -19.31 18.80 -23.38
CA ILE A 9 -18.60 17.53 -23.20
C ILE A 9 -17.77 17.65 -21.91
N PHE A 10 -18.20 16.96 -20.86
CA PHE A 10 -17.36 16.75 -19.67
C PHE A 10 -16.24 15.76 -20.05
N ALA A 11 -15.03 16.27 -20.25
CA ALA A 11 -13.84 15.44 -20.29
C ALA A 11 -13.60 14.90 -18.87
N LEU A 12 -14.02 13.67 -18.61
CA LEU A 12 -13.57 12.89 -17.46
C LEU A 12 -12.07 12.65 -17.64
N ALA A 13 -11.24 13.50 -17.05
CA ALA A 13 -9.83 13.22 -16.91
C ALA A 13 -9.69 11.97 -16.06
N SER A 14 -9.48 10.81 -16.69
CA SER A 14 -9.05 9.61 -16.00
C SER A 14 -7.70 9.93 -15.37
N ALA A 15 -7.67 10.21 -14.07
CA ALA A 15 -6.44 10.17 -13.31
C ALA A 15 -5.87 8.77 -13.54
N ALA A 16 -4.75 8.67 -14.27
CA ALA A 16 -4.08 7.40 -14.47
C ALA A 16 -3.78 6.84 -13.08
N ALA A 17 -4.28 5.63 -12.79
CA ALA A 17 -4.02 4.97 -11.52
C ALA A 17 -2.51 4.83 -11.34
N ALA A 18 -1.98 5.40 -10.27
CA ALA A 18 -0.55 5.48 -10.02
C ALA A 18 -0.05 4.18 -9.39
N ASN A 19 0.89 3.51 -10.03
CA ASN A 19 1.41 2.23 -9.53
C ASN A 19 2.54 2.45 -8.51
N PHE A 20 2.91 1.39 -7.79
CA PHE A 20 4.03 1.42 -6.85
C PHE A 20 5.12 0.47 -7.32
N ARG A 21 6.30 0.98 -7.65
CA ARG A 21 7.49 0.20 -7.97
C ARG A 21 8.26 -0.11 -6.69
N CYS A 22 8.29 -1.38 -6.32
CA CYS A 22 9.00 -1.90 -5.16
C CYS A 22 10.32 -2.56 -5.59
N LEU A 23 11.29 -2.62 -4.68
CA LEU A 23 12.62 -3.19 -4.93
C LEU A 23 13.09 -4.06 -3.75
N THR A 24 13.36 -5.34 -4.03
CA THR A 24 13.99 -6.30 -3.11
C THR A 24 15.36 -6.73 -3.65
N ASN A 25 16.08 -7.58 -2.90
CA ASN A 25 17.27 -8.29 -3.39
C ASN A 25 17.00 -9.20 -4.61
N LEU A 26 15.74 -9.56 -4.89
CA LEU A 26 15.36 -10.34 -6.07
C LEU A 26 15.02 -9.48 -7.30
N GLY A 27 15.00 -8.16 -7.16
CA GLY A 27 14.74 -7.20 -8.23
C GLY A 27 13.49 -6.36 -7.99
N SER A 28 13.05 -5.66 -9.04
CA SER A 28 11.90 -4.75 -8.96
C SER A 28 10.59 -5.45 -9.32
N PHE A 29 9.51 -5.09 -8.66
CA PHE A 29 8.15 -5.50 -9.00
C PHE A 29 7.17 -4.34 -8.81
N VAL A 30 5.95 -4.50 -9.33
CA VAL A 30 4.92 -3.47 -9.29
C VAL A 30 3.72 -3.92 -8.48
N ILE A 31 3.27 -3.08 -7.55
CA ILE A 31 1.95 -3.18 -6.93
C ILE A 31 1.06 -2.13 -7.58
N ARG A 32 -0.07 -2.55 -8.16
CA ARG A 32 -1.04 -1.62 -8.74
C ARG A 32 -1.75 -0.83 -7.65
N GLU A 33 -2.11 0.42 -7.92
CA GLU A 33 -2.84 1.26 -6.94
C GLU A 33 -4.08 0.56 -6.42
N GLN A 34 -4.83 -0.06 -7.33
CA GLN A 34 -6.05 -0.77 -7.01
C GLN A 34 -5.82 -1.89 -5.99
N TRP A 35 -4.71 -2.64 -6.11
CA TRP A 35 -4.39 -3.71 -5.17
C TRP A 35 -4.01 -3.16 -3.79
N ALA A 36 -3.34 -2.00 -3.73
CA ALA A 36 -3.07 -1.33 -2.48
C ALA A 36 -4.38 -0.85 -1.83
N LEU A 37 -5.28 -0.22 -2.59
CA LEU A 37 -6.60 0.22 -2.11
C LEU A 37 -7.47 -0.95 -1.64
N ASP A 38 -7.45 -2.07 -2.36
CA ASP A 38 -8.11 -3.31 -1.93
C ASP A 38 -7.49 -3.83 -0.63
N GLY A 39 -6.17 -3.75 -0.48
CA GLY A 39 -5.48 -4.04 0.77
C GLY A 39 -5.94 -3.17 1.95
N VAL A 40 -6.11 -1.85 1.75
CA VAL A 40 -6.67 -0.94 2.78
C VAL A 40 -8.07 -1.39 3.19
N ARG A 41 -8.93 -1.68 2.20
CA ARG A 41 -10.32 -2.12 2.42
C ARG A 41 -10.38 -3.45 3.16
N LEU A 42 -9.57 -4.43 2.77
CA LEU A 42 -9.52 -5.76 3.38
C LEU A 42 -8.91 -5.72 4.78
N GLY A 43 -7.85 -4.93 4.97
CA GLY A 43 -7.22 -4.74 6.28
C GLY A 43 -8.21 -4.13 7.27
N GLY A 44 -8.87 -3.04 6.88
CA GLY A 44 -9.79 -2.32 7.77
C GLY A 44 -9.07 -1.82 9.03
N VAL A 45 -9.78 -1.78 10.17
CA VAL A 45 -9.26 -1.22 11.44
C VAL A 45 -9.09 -2.25 12.56
N THR A 46 -9.37 -3.52 12.29
CA THR A 46 -9.34 -4.62 13.28
C THR A 46 -8.37 -5.70 12.84
N THR A 47 -7.47 -6.12 13.73
CA THR A 47 -6.56 -7.25 13.48
C THR A 47 -7.35 -8.56 13.36
N GLY A 48 -7.11 -9.29 12.27
CA GLY A 48 -7.69 -10.62 12.03
C GLY A 48 -6.82 -11.76 12.58
N ARG A 49 -7.22 -13.01 12.29
CA ARG A 49 -6.51 -14.22 12.77
C ARG A 49 -5.10 -14.40 12.20
N SER A 50 -4.80 -13.74 11.08
CA SER A 50 -3.44 -13.68 10.48
C SER A 50 -2.48 -12.77 11.25
N GLY A 51 -2.97 -11.98 12.21
CA GLY A 51 -2.19 -10.93 12.88
C GLY A 51 -2.17 -9.59 12.14
N PHE A 52 -2.87 -9.48 11.00
CA PHE A 52 -2.97 -8.25 10.21
C PHE A 52 -4.41 -7.70 10.13
N PRO A 53 -4.58 -6.39 9.88
CA PRO A 53 -3.55 -5.37 9.97
C PRO A 53 -3.04 -5.22 11.40
N HIS A 54 -1.87 -4.62 11.54
CA HIS A 54 -1.31 -4.25 12.83
C HIS A 54 -0.70 -2.86 12.78
N ALA A 55 -0.59 -2.24 13.95
CA ALA A 55 -0.14 -0.86 14.07
C ALA A 55 1.31 -0.73 13.58
N PHE A 56 1.56 0.29 12.78
CA PHE A 56 2.86 0.60 12.23
C PHE A 56 3.30 1.99 12.69
N GLY A 57 4.53 2.10 13.22
CA GLY A 57 5.06 3.36 13.78
C GLY A 57 5.63 4.32 12.73
N GLY A 58 5.58 3.99 11.44
CA GLY A 58 6.16 4.82 10.37
C GLY A 58 7.69 4.73 10.28
N GLN A 59 8.31 3.72 10.88
CA GLN A 59 9.76 3.56 10.94
C GLN A 59 10.20 2.22 10.37
N SER A 60 11.36 2.23 9.72
CA SER A 60 12.06 1.01 9.33
C SER A 60 12.98 0.51 10.45
N GLY A 61 13.55 -0.68 10.29
CA GLY A 61 14.58 -1.19 11.20
C GLY A 61 15.73 -0.18 11.32
N GLY A 62 16.17 0.07 12.56
CA GLY A 62 17.15 1.11 12.89
C GLY A 62 16.55 2.50 13.20
N GLY A 63 15.22 2.64 13.21
CA GLY A 63 14.54 3.86 13.68
C GLY A 63 14.40 4.97 12.64
N ALA A 64 14.85 4.73 11.40
CA ALA A 64 14.70 5.69 10.30
C ALA A 64 13.22 5.83 9.90
N GLN A 65 12.70 7.07 9.93
CA GLN A 65 11.34 7.35 9.50
C GLN A 65 11.17 7.13 7.99
N LEU A 66 10.16 6.36 7.61
CA LEU A 66 9.74 6.20 6.22
C LEU A 66 8.92 7.42 5.78
N ARG A 67 9.17 7.90 4.56
CA ARG A 67 8.48 9.05 3.97
C ARG A 67 7.64 8.62 2.77
N PHE A 68 6.34 8.78 2.88
CA PHE A 68 5.38 8.50 1.82
C PHE A 68 5.11 9.79 1.04
N TYR A 69 5.93 10.05 0.01
CA TYR A 69 5.84 11.29 -0.78
C TYR A 69 4.53 11.35 -1.58
N GLY A 70 3.88 12.52 -1.55
CA GLY A 70 2.60 12.74 -2.22
C GLY A 70 1.38 12.12 -1.52
N ALA A 71 1.56 11.55 -0.33
CA ALA A 71 0.48 11.06 0.52
C ALA A 71 -0.13 12.18 1.38
N ASP A 72 -1.22 11.87 2.09
CA ASP A 72 -1.76 12.71 3.15
C ASP A 72 -0.65 13.07 4.16
N ASN A 73 -0.57 14.34 4.57
CA ASN A 73 0.48 14.82 5.48
C ASN A 73 0.53 14.06 6.80
N ARG A 74 -0.61 13.54 7.28
CA ARG A 74 -0.70 12.72 8.50
C ARG A 74 0.14 11.46 8.42
N CYS A 75 0.37 10.93 7.22
CA CYS A 75 1.22 9.76 6.98
C CYS A 75 2.70 10.00 7.33
N ASN A 76 3.12 11.27 7.34
CA ASN A 76 4.50 11.70 7.50
C ASN A 76 4.73 12.49 8.80
N GLU A 77 3.77 12.52 9.72
CA GLU A 77 3.96 13.14 11.04
C GLU A 77 5.04 12.42 11.85
N ARG A 78 5.52 13.05 12.94
CA ARG A 78 6.59 12.47 13.78
C ARG A 78 6.17 11.13 14.41
N ASN A 79 4.91 10.99 14.78
CA ASN A 79 4.32 9.79 15.39
C ASN A 79 3.02 9.44 14.64
N PRO A 80 3.11 8.98 13.39
CA PRO A 80 1.94 8.78 12.57
C PRO A 80 1.16 7.55 13.08
N ARG A 81 -0.16 7.65 13.11
CA ARG A 81 -1.03 6.53 13.49
C ARG A 81 -1.34 5.71 12.25
N LEU A 82 -0.51 4.69 11.99
CA LEU A 82 -0.61 3.86 10.78
C LEU A 82 -1.00 2.43 11.10
N PHE A 83 -1.56 1.77 10.09
CA PHE A 83 -1.63 0.34 9.94
C PHE A 83 -0.77 -0.09 8.76
N GLU A 84 -0.23 -1.30 8.84
CA GLU A 84 0.29 -2.01 7.69
C GLU A 84 -0.50 -3.30 7.44
N PHE A 85 -0.67 -3.67 6.17
CA PHE A 85 -1.37 -4.89 5.75
C PHE A 85 -0.66 -5.50 4.52
N PRO A 86 -0.51 -6.83 4.41
CA PRO A 86 0.20 -7.43 3.29
C PRO A 86 -0.57 -7.29 1.98
N VAL A 87 0.18 -7.09 0.89
CA VAL A 87 -0.37 -7.00 -0.47
C VAL A 87 0.42 -7.93 -1.39
N ASN A 88 -0.29 -8.74 -2.17
CA ASN A 88 0.34 -9.72 -3.07
C ASN A 88 0.70 -9.10 -4.42
N LYS A 89 1.80 -9.56 -5.01
CA LYS A 89 2.34 -9.07 -6.29
C LYS A 89 1.43 -9.36 -7.49
N ASP A 90 0.51 -10.31 -7.33
CA ASP A 90 -0.46 -10.72 -8.34
C ASP A 90 -1.87 -10.13 -8.10
N GLY A 91 -2.02 -9.32 -7.04
CA GLY A 91 -3.30 -8.73 -6.65
C GLY A 91 -4.26 -9.68 -5.95
N ARG A 92 -3.88 -10.92 -5.64
CA ARG A 92 -4.74 -11.82 -4.86
C ARG A 92 -4.97 -11.23 -3.46
N PRO A 93 -6.21 -11.29 -2.92
CA PRO A 93 -6.49 -10.88 -1.56
C PRO A 93 -5.61 -11.62 -0.54
N TYR A 94 -5.09 -10.91 0.45
CA TYR A 94 -4.43 -11.54 1.59
C TYR A 94 -5.48 -12.10 2.57
N PRO A 95 -5.40 -13.37 3.00
CA PRO A 95 -6.43 -13.98 3.82
C PRO A 95 -6.32 -13.56 5.30
N LYS A 96 -6.80 -12.35 5.59
CA LYS A 96 -6.77 -11.68 6.90
C LYS A 96 -7.21 -12.58 8.06
N ASP A 97 -8.25 -13.38 7.84
CA ASP A 97 -8.89 -14.18 8.88
C ASP A 97 -8.46 -15.64 8.84
N GLU A 98 -7.30 -15.97 8.29
CA GLU A 98 -6.75 -17.32 8.33
C GLU A 98 -5.35 -17.30 8.96
N ARG A 99 -4.90 -18.42 9.52
CA ARG A 99 -3.51 -18.58 9.97
C ARG A 99 -2.69 -19.10 8.82
N HIS A 100 -1.67 -18.35 8.44
CA HIS A 100 -0.77 -18.71 7.35
C HIS A 100 0.50 -17.87 7.40
N ASP A 101 1.50 -18.28 6.63
CA ASP A 101 2.72 -17.50 6.46
C ASP A 101 2.50 -16.29 5.55
N THR A 102 3.17 -15.18 5.86
CA THR A 102 3.14 -13.98 5.02
C THR A 102 4.10 -14.13 3.83
N ASN A 103 3.59 -14.74 2.76
CA ASN A 103 4.32 -15.03 1.52
C ASN A 103 4.33 -13.83 0.54
N THR A 104 4.57 -12.64 1.07
CA THR A 104 4.79 -11.42 0.28
C THR A 104 5.69 -10.45 1.05
N PRO A 105 6.64 -9.78 0.38
CA PRO A 105 7.50 -8.79 1.04
C PRO A 105 6.84 -7.40 1.11
N ALA A 106 5.72 -7.19 0.42
CA ALA A 106 5.08 -5.89 0.30
C ALA A 106 3.97 -5.68 1.34
N ARG A 107 3.80 -4.44 1.75
CA ARG A 107 2.80 -3.97 2.70
C ARG A 107 2.16 -2.70 2.17
N VAL A 108 0.84 -2.65 2.15
CA VAL A 108 0.15 -1.37 2.07
C VAL A 108 0.18 -0.70 3.44
N VAL A 109 0.40 0.61 3.46
CA VAL A 109 0.42 1.43 4.67
C VAL A 109 -0.69 2.46 4.55
N TYR A 110 -1.48 2.62 5.61
CA TYR A 110 -2.63 3.51 5.63
C TYR A 110 -2.87 4.05 7.04
N LEU A 111 -3.59 5.16 7.15
CA LEU A 111 -3.93 5.74 8.45
C LEU A 111 -4.86 4.82 9.24
N GLN A 112 -4.80 4.90 10.57
CA GLN A 112 -5.70 4.17 11.47
C GLN A 112 -7.18 4.59 11.36
N ASP A 113 -7.52 5.52 10.46
CA ASP A 113 -8.90 5.76 10.01
C ASP A 113 -9.45 4.63 9.11
N GLY A 114 -8.58 3.72 8.65
CA GLY A 114 -8.94 2.55 7.86
C GLY A 114 -9.28 2.85 6.41
N ARG A 115 -8.97 4.05 5.91
CA ARG A 115 -9.43 4.52 4.59
C ARG A 115 -8.33 5.22 3.79
N THR A 116 -7.49 6.01 4.45
CA THR A 116 -6.51 6.85 3.76
C THR A 116 -5.22 6.07 3.47
N LEU A 117 -5.03 5.71 2.20
CA LEU A 117 -3.79 5.13 1.70
C LEU A 117 -2.62 6.10 1.87
N CYS A 118 -1.58 5.67 2.57
CA CYS A 118 -0.31 6.39 2.65
C CYS A 118 0.64 5.95 1.53
N GLY A 119 0.69 4.65 1.24
CA GLY A 119 1.49 4.13 0.13
C GLY A 119 1.79 2.65 0.31
N VAL A 120 2.81 2.18 -0.40
CA VAL A 120 3.31 0.80 -0.30
C VAL A 120 4.75 0.83 0.16
N MET A 121 5.10 -0.08 1.06
CA MET A 121 6.47 -0.37 1.43
C MET A 121 6.78 -1.84 1.19
N THR A 122 8.06 -2.18 1.14
CA THR A 122 8.50 -3.57 1.02
C THR A 122 9.72 -3.82 1.90
N HIS A 123 9.81 -5.04 2.44
CA HIS A 123 11.05 -5.56 2.98
C HIS A 123 12.14 -5.55 1.90
N VAL A 124 13.37 -5.21 2.26
CA VAL A 124 14.51 -5.17 1.33
C VAL A 124 15.01 -6.57 0.95
N ILE A 125 14.78 -7.58 1.81
CA ILE A 125 15.11 -8.98 1.55
C ILE A 125 13.81 -9.75 1.29
N GLU A 126 13.80 -10.52 0.22
CA GLU A 126 12.76 -11.46 -0.15
C GLU A 126 13.36 -12.85 -0.31
N ASP A 127 12.74 -13.85 0.32
CA ASP A 127 13.09 -15.24 0.13
C ASP A 127 12.65 -15.72 -1.27
N PRO A 128 13.54 -16.33 -2.08
CA PRO A 128 13.22 -16.71 -3.46
C PRO A 128 12.25 -17.89 -3.57
N LYS A 129 11.98 -18.63 -2.50
CA LYS A 129 11.08 -19.81 -2.50
C LYS A 129 9.73 -19.47 -1.91
N THR A 130 9.70 -18.77 -0.77
CA THR A 130 8.47 -18.49 -0.04
C THR A 130 7.93 -17.09 -0.31
N HIS A 131 8.72 -16.22 -0.93
CA HIS A 131 8.43 -14.79 -1.10
C HIS A 131 8.20 -14.05 0.24
N HIS A 132 8.61 -14.66 1.36
CA HIS A 132 8.58 -14.01 2.65
C HIS A 132 9.55 -12.82 2.67
N GLY A 133 9.09 -11.68 3.19
CA GLY A 133 9.92 -10.49 3.33
C GLY A 133 10.60 -10.41 4.69
N SER A 134 11.86 -9.99 4.73
CA SER A 134 12.60 -9.74 5.97
C SER A 134 13.53 -8.52 5.89
N GLY A 135 14.10 -8.14 7.03
CA GLY A 135 14.98 -6.98 7.13
C GLY A 135 14.22 -5.65 7.07
N ASN A 136 14.95 -4.56 6.81
CA ASN A 136 14.40 -3.22 6.79
C ASN A 136 13.30 -3.05 5.74
N PHE A 137 12.34 -2.18 6.04
CA PHE A 137 11.41 -1.66 5.06
C PHE A 137 12.01 -0.52 4.24
N ARG A 138 11.56 -0.41 2.99
CA ARG A 138 11.72 0.77 2.14
C ARG A 138 10.39 1.13 1.50
N VAL A 139 10.16 2.42 1.27
CA VAL A 139 8.99 2.90 0.53
C VAL A 139 9.16 2.55 -0.96
N CYS A 140 8.06 2.14 -1.59
CA CYS A 140 8.00 1.90 -3.03
C CYS A 140 7.70 3.22 -3.77
N ASP A 141 8.34 3.41 -4.93
CA ASP A 141 8.19 4.65 -5.70
C ASP A 141 6.84 4.67 -6.42
N ARG A 142 6.14 5.80 -6.36
CA ARG A 142 4.90 5.99 -7.13
C ARG A 142 5.26 6.28 -8.60
N VAL A 143 4.74 5.50 -9.54
CA VAL A 143 5.09 5.51 -10.98
C VAL A 143 3.88 5.45 -11.90
#